data_AF-B8XXZ7-F1
#
_entry.id   AF-B8XXZ7-F1
#
_cell.length_a   1.000
_cell.length_b   1.000
_cell.length_c   1.000
_cell.angle_alpha   90.00
_cell.angle_beta   90.00
_cell.angle_gamma   90.00
#
_symmetry.space_group_name_H-M   'P 1'
#
loop_
_entity.id
_entity.type
_entity.pdbx_description
1 polymer ?
#
loop_
_entity_poly.entity_id
_entity_poly.type
_entity_poly.pdbx_seq_one_letter_code
_entity_poly.pdbx_strand_id
1 'polypeptide(L)'
;FKFIAEKIQEFEEKHNHTYMFGFEESFGYLIKPFVRDKDAIQAVLLVAEIAAYYRSRGLTLADGIDEIYKEYGYFAEKTISVTLSGVDGAAEIKKIMDKFRENGPKQFNNTDIVLLEDFKKQTATKNDGTISNLTTPPSNV
;
A
#
# COMPACT_ATOMS: atom_id res chain seq x y z
N PHE A 1 -3.98 -6.36 7.41
CA PHE A 1 -3.80 -5.70 8.73
C PHE A 1 -2.81 -6.37 9.70
N LYS A 2 -2.58 -7.69 9.66
CA LYS A 2 -1.68 -8.38 10.63
C LYS A 2 -0.32 -7.69 10.86
N PHE A 3 0.32 -7.20 9.79
CA PHE A 3 1.64 -6.56 9.86
C PHE A 3 1.59 -5.18 10.53
N ILE A 4 0.49 -4.44 10.39
CA ILE A 4 0.28 -3.15 11.06
C ILE A 4 0.10 -3.41 12.57
N ALA A 5 -0.72 -4.40 12.93
CA ALA A 5 -0.93 -4.79 14.33
C ALA A 5 0.37 -5.26 15.01
N GLU A 6 1.18 -6.05 14.31
CA GLU A 6 2.51 -6.47 14.78
C GLU A 6 3.42 -5.26 15.06
N LYS A 7 3.41 -4.25 14.18
CA LYS A 7 4.21 -3.02 14.40
C LYS A 7 3.71 -2.18 15.56
N ILE A 8 2.39 -2.09 15.76
CA ILE A 8 1.81 -1.44 16.94
C ILE A 8 2.36 -2.10 18.22
N GLN A 9 2.29 -3.43 18.29
CA GLN A 9 2.80 -4.18 19.43
C GLN A 9 4.31 -3.97 19.62
N GLU A 10 5.10 -4.07 18.54
CA GLU A 10 6.55 -3.81 18.60
C GLU A 10 6.86 -2.41 19.16
N PHE A 11 6.14 -1.39 18.72
CA PHE A 11 6.36 -0.01 19.15
C PHE A 11 6.00 0.21 20.61
N GLU A 12 4.92 -0.42 21.07
CA GLU A 12 4.50 -0.39 22.48
C GLU A 12 5.50 -1.11 23.39
N GLU A 13 5.98 -2.30 22.99
CA GLU A 13 6.93 -3.10 23.77
C GLU A 13 8.33 -2.47 23.84
N LYS A 14 8.81 -1.93 22.71
CA LYS A 14 10.15 -1.34 22.62
C LYS A 14 10.20 0.13 23.00
N HIS A 15 9.04 0.78 23.12
CA HIS A 15 8.91 2.22 23.35
C HIS A 15 9.75 3.08 22.38
N ASN A 16 9.88 2.65 21.12
CA ASN A 16 10.80 3.25 20.16
C ASN A 16 10.11 4.14 19.11
N HIS A 17 8.79 4.03 18.96
CA HIS A 17 8.00 4.84 18.03
C HIS A 17 6.60 5.12 18.60
N THR A 18 5.97 6.16 18.08
CA THR A 18 4.55 6.45 18.31
C THR A 18 3.76 6.02 17.09
N TYR A 19 2.75 5.18 17.28
CA TYR A 19 1.82 4.86 16.21
C TYR A 19 1.02 6.11 15.82
N MET A 20 1.05 6.44 14.52
CA MET A 20 0.37 7.62 13.97
C MET A 20 -0.92 7.25 13.24
N PHE A 21 -0.82 6.35 12.26
CA PHE A 21 -1.92 5.99 11.36
C PHE A 21 -1.55 4.73 10.58
N GLY A 22 -2.54 3.90 10.25
CA GLY A 22 -2.36 2.67 9.49
C GLY A 22 -3.53 2.46 8.55
N PHE A 23 -3.24 2.13 7.29
CA PHE A 23 -4.27 1.96 6.28
C PHE A 23 -3.88 0.97 5.18
N GLU A 24 -4.89 0.51 4.44
CA GLU A 24 -4.77 -0.32 3.24
C GLU A 24 -5.68 0.27 2.15
N GLU A 25 -5.34 0.08 0.86
CA GLU A 25 -6.09 0.63 -0.28
C GLU A 25 -7.56 0.15 -0.32
N SER A 26 -7.80 -1.05 0.19
CA SER A 26 -9.11 -1.69 0.37
C SER A 26 -9.98 -1.06 1.48
N PHE A 27 -9.90 0.26 1.65
CA PHE A 27 -10.72 1.07 2.58
C PHE A 27 -10.59 0.68 4.06
N GLY A 28 -9.42 0.17 4.47
CA GLY A 28 -9.15 -0.16 5.86
C GLY A 28 -8.32 0.91 6.54
N TYR A 29 -8.77 1.44 7.68
CA TYR A 29 -8.09 2.51 8.41
C TYR A 29 -8.08 2.24 9.91
N LEU A 30 -7.01 2.69 10.58
CA LEU A 30 -6.87 2.67 12.04
C LEU A 30 -6.13 3.95 12.49
N ILE A 31 -6.81 4.80 13.25
CA ILE A 31 -6.29 6.13 13.65
C ILE A 31 -5.60 6.03 15.02
N LYS A 32 -6.21 5.29 15.95
CA LYS A 32 -5.73 5.06 17.31
C LYS A 32 -5.59 3.56 17.56
N PRO A 33 -4.49 3.12 18.19
CA PRO A 33 -4.19 1.71 18.35
C PRO A 33 -4.90 1.12 19.57
N PHE A 34 -6.12 1.53 19.92
CA PHE A 34 -6.85 0.86 21.02
C PHE A 34 -7.52 -0.45 20.56
N VAL A 35 -7.65 -0.65 19.25
CA VAL A 35 -7.93 -1.94 18.63
C VAL A 35 -6.72 -2.42 17.83
N ARG A 36 -6.68 -3.72 17.53
CA ARG A 36 -5.64 -4.36 16.70
C ARG A 36 -6.13 -4.68 15.29
N ASP A 37 -7.20 -4.01 14.85
CA ASP A 37 -7.84 -4.18 13.54
C ASP A 37 -8.31 -2.82 13.01
N LYS A 38 -8.86 -2.81 11.80
CA LYS A 38 -9.50 -1.63 11.18
C LYS A 38 -10.64 -1.14 12.05
N ASP A 39 -10.83 0.18 12.08
CA ASP A 39 -11.94 0.81 12.81
C ASP A 39 -12.58 1.93 11.97
N ALA A 40 -13.73 1.60 11.37
CA ALA A 40 -14.49 2.54 10.56
C ALA A 40 -15.07 3.69 11.38
N ILE A 41 -15.35 3.50 12.67
CA ILE A 41 -15.93 4.55 13.53
C ILE A 41 -14.89 5.64 13.79
N GLN A 42 -13.63 5.25 14.05
CA GLN A 42 -12.52 6.20 14.14
C GLN A 42 -12.34 6.99 12.84
N ALA A 43 -12.40 6.31 11.69
CA ALA A 43 -12.25 6.96 10.39
C ALA A 43 -13.39 7.96 10.12
N VAL A 44 -14.64 7.59 10.39
CA VAL A 44 -15.80 8.48 10.24
C VAL A 44 -15.69 9.72 11.13
N LEU A 45 -15.28 9.55 12.39
CA LEU A 45 -15.08 10.67 13.30
C LEU A 45 -14.02 11.65 12.76
N LEU A 46 -12.89 11.14 12.30
CA LEU A 46 -11.81 11.97 11.74
C LEU A 46 -12.28 12.69 10.47
N VAL A 47 -13.00 12.01 9.57
CA VAL A 47 -13.56 12.65 8.36
C VAL A 47 -14.58 13.74 8.72
N ALA A 48 -15.41 13.52 9.75
CA ALA A 48 -16.34 14.54 10.23
C ALA A 48 -15.62 15.77 10.78
N GLU A 49 -14.51 15.58 11.50
CA GLU A 49 -13.67 16.67 11.99
C GLU A 49 -13.01 17.45 10.84
N ILE A 50 -12.46 16.75 9.83
CA ILE A 50 -11.90 17.38 8.62
C ILE A 50 -12.99 18.18 7.89
N ALA A 51 -14.20 17.62 7.74
CA ALA A 51 -15.32 18.31 7.12
C ALA A 51 -15.73 19.58 7.89
N ALA A 52 -15.75 19.52 9.23
CA ALA A 52 -16.04 20.67 10.08
C ALA A 52 -14.95 21.75 9.96
N TYR A 53 -13.68 21.36 9.93
CA TYR A 53 -12.54 22.26 9.75
C TYR A 53 -12.63 23.02 8.42
N TYR A 54 -12.82 22.33 7.30
CA TYR A 54 -12.95 22.98 5.99
C TYR A 54 -14.21 23.84 5.90
N ARG A 55 -15.34 23.37 6.44
CA ARG A 55 -16.56 24.16 6.50
C ARG A 55 -16.38 25.46 7.30
N SER A 56 -15.59 25.46 8.37
CA SER A 56 -15.29 26.66 9.15
C SER A 56 -14.54 27.74 8.34
N ARG A 57 -13.86 27.33 7.25
CA ARG A 57 -13.15 28.20 6.30
C ARG A 57 -13.98 28.54 5.06
N GLY A 58 -15.24 28.13 4.99
CA GLY A 58 -16.09 28.27 3.80
C GLY A 58 -15.71 27.34 2.65
N LEU A 59 -15.00 26.24 2.95
CA LEU A 59 -14.49 25.27 1.99
C LEU A 59 -15.20 23.92 2.11
N THR A 60 -15.11 23.11 1.06
CA THR A 60 -15.59 21.73 1.00
C THR A 60 -14.44 20.74 1.19
N LEU A 61 -14.77 19.45 1.36
CA LEU A 61 -13.76 18.38 1.35
C LEU A 61 -13.02 18.28 0.00
N ALA A 62 -13.70 18.59 -1.11
CA ALA A 62 -13.08 18.59 -2.43
C ALA A 62 -12.00 19.69 -2.53
N ASP A 63 -12.28 20.87 -1.98
CA ASP A 63 -11.28 21.95 -1.90
C ASP A 63 -10.07 21.52 -1.05
N GLY A 64 -10.30 20.76 0.03
CA GLY A 64 -9.22 20.21 0.86
C GLY A 64 -8.35 19.19 0.11
N ILE A 65 -8.95 18.31 -0.69
CA ILE A 65 -8.20 17.39 -1.55
C ILE A 65 -7.38 18.18 -2.59
N ASP A 66 -7.96 19.21 -3.19
CA ASP A 66 -7.25 20.08 -4.14
C ASP A 66 -6.09 20.85 -3.49
N GLU A 67 -6.22 21.29 -2.23
CA GLU A 67 -5.11 21.87 -1.45
C GLU A 67 -3.96 20.86 -1.31
N ILE A 68 -4.25 19.61 -0.93
CA ILE A 68 -3.26 18.53 -0.81
C ILE A 68 -2.57 18.26 -2.15
N TYR A 69 -3.32 18.17 -3.25
CA TYR A 69 -2.73 17.92 -4.57
C TYR A 69 -1.88 19.08 -5.08
N LYS A 70 -2.25 20.33 -4.76
CA LYS A 70 -1.41 21.50 -5.11
C LYS A 70 -0.11 21.52 -4.33
N GLU A 71 -0.11 21.06 -3.08
CA GLU A 71 1.07 21.06 -2.22
C GLU A 71 2.02 19.88 -2.51
N TYR A 72 1.47 18.65 -2.62
CA TYR A 72 2.27 17.43 -2.69
C TYR A 72 2.30 16.78 -4.08
N GLY A 73 1.54 17.29 -5.03
CA GLY A 73 1.39 16.74 -6.37
C GLY A 73 0.19 15.80 -6.52
N TYR A 74 -0.09 15.43 -7.77
CA TYR A 74 -1.24 14.63 -8.14
C TYR A 74 -0.88 13.15 -8.22
N PHE A 75 -1.76 12.31 -7.70
CA PHE A 75 -1.64 10.86 -7.78
C PHE A 75 -2.90 10.27 -8.40
N ALA A 76 -2.72 9.32 -9.32
CA ALA A 76 -3.81 8.61 -9.96
C ALA A 76 -3.54 7.10 -9.85
N GLU A 77 -4.53 6.37 -9.34
CA GLU A 77 -4.47 4.92 -9.15
C GLU A 77 -5.69 4.26 -9.77
N LYS A 78 -5.48 3.05 -10.31
CA LYS A 78 -6.57 2.20 -10.79
C LYS A 78 -6.24 0.74 -10.55
N THR A 79 -7.05 0.08 -9.72
CA THR A 79 -6.97 -1.35 -9.48
C THR A 79 -7.72 -2.12 -10.56
N ILE A 80 -7.05 -3.06 -11.23
CA ILE A 80 -7.64 -3.94 -12.25
C ILE A 80 -7.67 -5.36 -11.69
N SER A 81 -8.86 -5.87 -11.40
CA SER A 81 -9.06 -7.25 -10.94
C SER A 81 -9.23 -8.20 -12.13
N VAL A 82 -8.27 -9.10 -12.33
CA VAL A 82 -8.34 -10.16 -13.35
C VAL A 82 -8.59 -11.49 -12.66
N THR A 83 -9.77 -12.08 -12.90
CA THR A 83 -10.14 -13.37 -12.29
C THR A 83 -9.96 -14.49 -13.32
N LEU A 84 -9.05 -15.42 -13.04
CA LEU A 84 -8.86 -16.65 -13.83
C LEU A 84 -9.42 -17.83 -13.03
N SER A 85 -10.54 -18.38 -13.48
CA SER A 85 -11.31 -19.38 -12.72
C SER A 85 -10.97 -20.82 -13.12
N GLY A 86 -11.28 -21.76 -12.24
CA GLY A 86 -11.11 -23.19 -12.49
C GLY A 86 -9.68 -23.68 -12.28
N VAL A 87 -9.47 -24.98 -12.51
CA VAL A 87 -8.17 -25.66 -12.35
C VAL A 87 -7.09 -25.04 -13.25
N ASP A 88 -7.48 -24.64 -14.46
CA ASP A 88 -6.57 -23.99 -15.40
C ASP A 88 -6.17 -22.57 -14.95
N GLY A 89 -7.03 -21.88 -14.19
CA GLY A 89 -6.76 -20.52 -13.71
C GLY A 89 -5.49 -20.44 -12.85
N ALA A 90 -5.27 -21.39 -11.94
CA ALA A 90 -4.07 -21.44 -11.13
C ALA A 90 -2.80 -21.68 -11.97
N ALA A 91 -2.90 -22.53 -13.00
CA ALA A 91 -1.80 -22.79 -13.92
C ALA A 91 -1.47 -21.55 -14.76
N GLU A 92 -2.47 -20.82 -15.23
CA GLU A 92 -2.28 -19.57 -15.98
C GLU A 92 -1.67 -18.46 -15.11
N ILE A 93 -2.14 -18.29 -13.87
CA ILE A 93 -1.53 -17.35 -12.90
C ILE A 93 -0.05 -17.69 -12.71
N LYS A 94 0.26 -18.97 -12.50
CA LYS A 94 1.65 -19.42 -12.35
C LYS A 94 2.49 -19.08 -13.58
N LYS A 95 1.99 -19.36 -14.79
CA LYS A 95 2.69 -19.03 -16.05
C LYS A 95 2.95 -17.53 -16.19
N ILE A 96 1.98 -16.69 -15.86
CA ILE A 96 2.12 -15.22 -15.90
C ILE A 96 3.22 -14.77 -14.94
N MET A 97 3.18 -15.24 -13.68
CA MET A 97 4.15 -14.88 -12.67
C MET A 97 5.57 -15.37 -13.01
N ASP A 98 5.70 -16.59 -13.55
CA ASP A 98 6.98 -17.12 -14.00
C ASP A 98 7.53 -16.30 -15.17
N LYS A 99 6.67 -15.93 -16.14
CA LYS A 99 7.06 -15.06 -17.26
C LYS A 99 7.62 -13.72 -16.79
N PHE A 100 6.98 -13.05 -15.81
CA PHE A 100 7.50 -11.79 -15.27
C PHE A 100 8.83 -11.96 -14.53
N ARG A 101 9.05 -13.09 -13.85
CA ARG A 101 10.32 -13.38 -13.16
C ARG A 101 11.46 -13.68 -14.11
N GLU A 102 11.18 -14.39 -15.19
CA GLU A 102 12.19 -14.81 -16.17
C GLU A 102 12.48 -13.72 -17.20
N ASN A 103 11.43 -13.03 -17.65
CA ASN A 103 11.46 -12.09 -18.76
C ASN A 103 10.62 -10.84 -18.45
N GLY A 104 10.87 -10.22 -17.30
CA GLY A 104 10.20 -8.99 -16.88
C GLY A 104 10.53 -7.79 -17.78
N PRO A 105 9.65 -6.77 -17.83
CA PRO A 105 9.95 -5.52 -18.53
C PRO A 105 11.18 -4.86 -17.90
N LYS A 106 11.90 -4.06 -18.69
CA LYS A 106 12.97 -3.17 -18.18
C LYS A 106 12.56 -1.70 -18.17
N GLN A 107 11.49 -1.38 -18.91
CA GLN A 107 10.99 -0.03 -19.08
C GLN A 107 9.46 -0.05 -19.24
N PHE A 108 8.81 1.02 -18.81
CA PHE A 108 7.43 1.35 -19.16
C PHE A 108 7.40 2.74 -19.79
N ASN A 109 6.93 2.86 -21.03
CA ASN A 109 6.84 4.14 -21.74
C ASN A 109 8.13 4.99 -21.63
N ASN A 110 9.27 4.42 -22.02
CA ASN A 110 10.62 5.02 -21.92
C ASN A 110 11.09 5.36 -20.50
N THR A 111 10.39 4.91 -19.46
CA THR A 111 10.79 5.06 -18.06
C THR A 111 11.45 3.77 -17.60
N ASP A 112 12.72 3.83 -17.19
CA ASP A 112 13.46 2.69 -16.67
C ASP A 112 12.88 2.15 -15.36
N ILE A 113 12.80 0.83 -15.26
CA ILE A 113 12.55 0.16 -14.00
C ILE A 113 13.85 0.15 -13.21
N VAL A 114 13.88 0.91 -12.12
CA VAL A 114 15.07 1.06 -11.27
C VAL A 114 15.19 -0.05 -10.21
N LEU A 115 14.09 -0.71 -9.88
CA LEU A 115 14.02 -1.74 -8.85
C LEU A 115 12.92 -2.76 -9.18
N LEU A 116 13.26 -4.05 -9.08
CA LEU A 116 12.34 -5.17 -9.14
C LEU A 116 12.37 -5.92 -7.81
N GLU A 117 11.22 -6.08 -7.17
CA GLU A 117 11.09 -6.83 -5.91
C GLU A 117 10.30 -8.12 -6.14
N ASP A 118 10.91 -9.27 -5.81
CA ASP A 118 10.25 -10.57 -5.82
C ASP A 118 10.06 -11.05 -4.38
N PHE A 119 8.85 -10.87 -3.86
CA PHE A 119 8.47 -11.26 -2.50
C PHE A 119 8.49 -12.78 -2.26
N LYS A 120 8.48 -13.61 -3.31
CA LYS A 120 8.62 -15.07 -3.18
C LYS A 120 10.08 -15.44 -3.01
N LYS A 121 10.96 -14.85 -3.84
CA LYS A 121 12.42 -15.06 -3.77
C LYS A 121 13.09 -14.26 -2.66
N GLN A 122 12.38 -13.28 -2.10
CA GLN A 122 12.90 -12.34 -1.09
C GLN A 122 14.09 -11.52 -1.60
N THR A 123 14.01 -11.06 -2.84
CA THR A 123 15.08 -10.31 -3.51
C THR A 123 14.59 -8.99 -4.08
N ALA A 124 15.43 -7.97 -3.98
CA ALA A 124 15.34 -6.69 -4.68
C ALA A 124 16.50 -6.60 -5.69
N THR A 125 16.20 -6.39 -6.97
CA THR A 125 17.18 -6.29 -8.06
C THR A 125 17.14 -4.90 -8.68
N LYS A 126 18.25 -4.18 -8.66
CA LYS A 126 18.40 -2.87 -9.31
C LYS A 126 18.66 -3.01 -10.80
N ASN A 127 18.50 -1.92 -11.55
CA ASN A 127 18.76 -1.89 -13.00
C ASN A 127 20.23 -2.16 -13.38
N ASP A 128 21.18 -1.94 -12.47
CA ASP A 128 22.60 -2.28 -12.63
C ASP A 128 22.91 -3.77 -12.33
N GLY A 129 21.90 -4.55 -11.94
CA GLY A 129 22.03 -5.97 -11.60
C GLY A 129 22.37 -6.25 -10.13
N THR A 130 22.54 -5.22 -9.29
CA THR A 130 22.77 -5.40 -7.85
C THR A 130 21.57 -6.05 -7.19
N ILE A 131 21.81 -7.10 -6.41
CA ILE A 131 20.77 -7.85 -5.68
C ILE A 131 20.94 -7.65 -4.18
N SER A 132 19.83 -7.35 -3.50
CA SER A 132 19.73 -7.31 -2.04
C SER A 132 18.57 -8.18 -1.54
N ASN A 133 18.65 -8.63 -0.29
CA ASN A 133 17.57 -9.40 0.33
C ASN A 133 16.49 -8.46 0.86
N LEU A 134 15.23 -8.86 0.67
CA LEU A 134 14.09 -8.25 1.34
C LEU A 134 14.03 -8.73 2.80
N THR A 135 13.41 -7.93 3.66
CA THR A 135 13.22 -8.24 5.09
C THR A 135 11.78 -8.62 5.41
N THR A 136 10.92 -8.70 4.39
CA THR A 136 9.51 -9.05 4.54
C THR A 136 9.33 -10.56 4.64
N PRO A 137 8.21 -11.06 5.17
CA PRO A 137 7.91 -12.47 5.06
C PRO A 137 7.68 -12.89 3.61
N PRO A 138 8.07 -14.12 3.21
CA PRO A 138 7.88 -14.60 1.85
C PRO A 138 6.40 -14.63 1.48
N SER A 139 6.10 -14.20 0.26
CA SER A 139 4.74 -14.10 -0.26
C SER A 139 4.69 -14.42 -1.75
N ASN A 140 3.69 -15.20 -2.16
CA ASN A 140 3.38 -15.48 -3.56
C ASN A 140 1.86 -15.65 -3.72
N VAL A 141 1.13 -14.77 -3.03
CA VAL A 141 -0.30 -14.55 -3.24
C VAL A 141 -0.50 -13.57 -4.39
#